data_AF-A0A5E4R5K5-F1
#
_entry.id   AF-A0A5E4R5K5-F1
#
_cell.length_a   1.000
_cell.length_b   1.000
_cell.length_c   1.000
_cell.angle_alpha   90.00
_cell.angle_beta   90.00
_cell.angle_gamma   90.00
#
_symmetry.space_group_name_H-M   'P 1'
#
loop_
_entity.id
_entity.type
_entity.pdbx_description
1 polymer ?
#
loop_
_entity_poly.entity_id
_entity_poly.type
_entity_poly.pdbx_seq_one_letter_code
_entity_poly.pdbx_strand_id
1 'polypeptide(L)'
;MNNTNKPATLSSDLRSFIYGVSRRTFQNAPDLTKTGINLLKTFPAARDAVLEYFAMVFHDAVNISLNQPDYDTDSASNLTLEAVNMIGPELCAMGETWAPFIAPWCTKLIMDIATDKANLPNSTLQNTEPVRILLDITTQNLMFLNTDERAKCIDMMLGCRACSWAVGRVGRAQPALVAPRALALGADAARPEAIKEDLKSDKKRDVIPYLLNLASKSDIVLKALIQDIEKTLTDDVMDRLFSLCAAHRHSSAWEGVGPASVVALLVRADVHCFMMLLRQAQRNNTSYKNWSMK
;
A
#
# COMPACT_ATOMS: atom_id res chain seq x y z
N MET A 1 -37.66 16.48 26.37
CA MET A 1 -38.23 17.41 25.35
C MET A 1 -37.18 17.67 24.28
N ASN A 2 -37.62 17.89 23.03
CA ASN A 2 -36.86 18.21 21.80
C ASN A 2 -36.38 17.03 20.93
N ASN A 3 -37.33 16.45 20.18
CA ASN A 3 -37.05 15.55 19.04
C ASN A 3 -37.67 16.05 17.71
N THR A 4 -38.14 17.30 17.66
CA THR A 4 -38.94 17.82 16.54
C THR A 4 -38.13 18.56 15.45
N ASN A 5 -36.86 18.93 15.69
CA ASN A 5 -36.06 19.70 14.73
C ASN A 5 -35.04 18.89 13.90
N LYS A 6 -34.71 17.66 14.29
CA LYS A 6 -33.74 16.79 13.58
C LYS A 6 -34.06 16.49 12.09
N PRO A 7 -35.33 16.23 11.68
CA PRO A 7 -35.59 15.87 10.29
C PRO A 7 -35.52 17.07 9.34
N ALA A 8 -35.88 18.27 9.82
CA ALA A 8 -35.82 19.50 9.02
C ALA A 8 -34.37 19.93 8.75
N THR A 9 -33.49 19.83 9.75
CA THR A 9 -32.06 20.11 9.59
C THR A 9 -31.38 19.08 8.69
N LEU A 10 -31.71 17.79 8.83
CA LEU A 10 -31.15 16.74 7.97
C LEU A 10 -31.55 16.91 6.50
N SER A 11 -32.81 17.25 6.22
CA SER A 11 -33.30 17.52 4.86
C SER A 11 -32.61 18.73 4.22
N SER A 12 -32.37 19.78 5.01
CA SER A 12 -31.60 20.95 4.57
C SER A 12 -30.14 20.59 4.27
N ASP A 13 -29.48 19.85 5.17
CA ASP A 13 -28.10 19.39 5.02
C ASP A 13 -27.95 18.52 3.77
N LEU A 14 -28.87 17.59 3.54
CA LEU A 14 -28.86 16.73 2.36
C LEU A 14 -29.02 17.52 1.06
N ARG A 15 -29.95 18.48 1.01
CA ARG A 15 -30.15 19.34 -0.17
C ARG A 15 -28.94 20.21 -0.43
N SER A 16 -28.36 20.80 0.61
CA SER A 16 -27.13 21.58 0.53
C SER A 16 -25.98 20.73 0.00
N PHE A 17 -25.83 19.51 0.53
CA PHE A 17 -24.80 18.57 0.12
C PHE A 17 -24.95 18.18 -1.35
N ILE A 18 -26.15 17.73 -1.78
CA ILE A 18 -26.42 17.35 -3.17
C ILE A 18 -26.13 18.52 -4.12
N TYR A 19 -26.57 19.72 -3.76
CA TYR A 19 -26.37 20.90 -4.58
C TYR A 19 -24.89 21.30 -4.68
N GLY A 20 -24.15 21.24 -3.56
CA GLY A 20 -22.72 21.52 -3.51
C GLY A 20 -21.91 20.53 -4.34
N VAL A 21 -22.16 19.23 -4.17
CA VAL A 21 -21.47 18.17 -4.92
C VAL A 21 -21.76 18.26 -6.43
N SER A 22 -23.01 18.55 -6.82
CA SER A 22 -23.42 18.65 -8.22
C SER A 22 -22.68 19.74 -9.00
N ARG A 23 -22.23 20.80 -8.32
CA ARG A 23 -21.51 21.91 -8.96
C ARG A 23 -20.03 21.61 -9.23
N ARG A 24 -19.46 20.55 -8.62
CA ARG A 24 -18.05 20.15 -8.73
C ARG A 24 -17.05 21.30 -8.48
N THR A 25 -17.47 22.34 -7.78
CA THR A 25 -16.65 23.50 -7.44
C THR A 25 -16.20 23.38 -6.00
N PHE A 26 -14.91 23.14 -5.77
CA PHE A 26 -14.30 23.01 -4.43
C PHE A 26 -14.11 24.34 -3.69
N GLN A 27 -14.68 25.44 -4.19
CA GLN A 27 -14.62 26.77 -3.54
C GLN A 27 -15.20 26.78 -2.12
N ASN A 28 -16.09 25.83 -1.80
CA ASN A 28 -16.65 25.64 -0.45
C ASN A 28 -16.33 24.23 0.11
N ALA A 29 -15.18 23.64 -0.28
CA ALA A 29 -14.83 22.27 0.09
C ALA A 29 -14.86 22.02 1.61
N PRO A 30 -14.35 22.91 2.49
CA PRO A 30 -14.41 22.71 3.95
C PRO A 30 -15.83 22.63 4.50
N ASP A 31 -16.71 23.55 4.11
CA ASP A 31 -18.10 23.58 4.58
C ASP A 31 -18.89 22.36 4.09
N LEU A 32 -18.72 22.00 2.81
CA LEU A 32 -19.37 20.84 2.23
C LEU A 32 -18.87 19.54 2.85
N THR A 33 -17.58 19.49 3.21
CA THR A 33 -16.97 18.38 3.95
C THR A 33 -17.55 18.25 5.35
N LYS A 34 -17.70 19.37 6.06
CA LYS A 34 -18.35 19.38 7.38
C LYS A 34 -19.80 18.88 7.31
N THR A 35 -20.55 19.29 6.30
CA THR A 35 -21.90 18.75 6.04
C THR A 35 -21.85 17.25 5.73
N GLY A 36 -20.91 16.80 4.89
CA GLY A 36 -20.72 15.37 4.58
C GLY A 36 -20.41 14.53 5.82
N ILE A 37 -19.51 15.00 6.70
CA ILE A 37 -19.18 14.34 7.97
C ILE A 37 -20.42 14.27 8.88
N ASN A 38 -21.20 15.34 8.96
CA ASN A 38 -22.45 15.34 9.72
C ASN A 38 -23.46 14.32 9.15
N LEU A 39 -23.58 14.24 7.82
CA LEU A 39 -24.45 13.28 7.14
C LEU A 39 -23.99 11.84 7.40
N LEU A 40 -22.69 11.54 7.37
CA LEU A 40 -22.18 10.21 7.73
C LEU A 40 -22.57 9.82 9.17
N LYS A 41 -22.43 10.74 10.12
CA LYS A 41 -22.75 10.50 11.54
C LYS A 41 -24.24 10.33 11.80
N THR A 42 -25.11 11.01 11.03
CA THR A 42 -26.54 11.09 11.31
C THR A 42 -27.42 10.27 10.36
N PHE A 43 -26.92 9.97 9.16
CA PHE A 43 -27.68 9.32 8.09
C PHE A 43 -26.80 8.34 7.29
N PRO A 44 -26.64 7.09 7.78
CA PRO A 44 -25.78 6.08 7.15
C PRO A 44 -26.14 5.74 5.70
N ALA A 45 -27.39 5.99 5.27
CA ALA A 45 -27.81 5.77 3.88
C ALA A 45 -27.14 6.73 2.87
N ALA A 46 -26.59 7.86 3.33
CA ALA A 46 -25.78 8.74 2.49
C ALA A 46 -24.30 8.33 2.42
N ARG A 47 -23.87 7.28 3.14
CA ARG A 47 -22.46 6.89 3.26
C ARG A 47 -21.75 6.82 1.92
N ASP A 48 -22.30 6.06 0.99
CA ASP A 48 -21.59 5.77 -0.27
C ASP A 48 -21.42 7.07 -1.09
N ALA A 49 -22.43 7.95 -1.11
CA ALA A 49 -22.34 9.26 -1.77
C ALA A 49 -21.34 10.20 -1.09
N VAL A 50 -21.26 10.19 0.24
CA VAL A 50 -20.30 11.02 0.98
C VAL A 50 -18.87 10.50 0.80
N LEU A 51 -18.66 9.18 0.85
CA LEU A 51 -17.35 8.58 0.61
C LEU A 51 -16.87 8.80 -0.83
N GLU A 52 -17.78 8.79 -1.81
CA GLU A 52 -17.46 9.16 -3.20
C GLU A 52 -17.03 10.64 -3.30
N TYR A 53 -17.74 11.56 -2.62
CA TYR A 53 -17.32 12.95 -2.54
C TYR A 53 -15.93 13.10 -1.88
N PHE A 54 -15.67 12.39 -0.78
CA PHE A 54 -14.35 12.41 -0.15
C PHE A 54 -13.27 11.89 -1.08
N ALA A 55 -13.54 10.84 -1.87
CA ALA A 55 -12.61 10.35 -2.88
C ALA A 55 -12.26 11.45 -3.90
N MET A 56 -13.25 12.21 -4.38
CA MET A 56 -13.02 13.35 -5.27
C MET A 56 -12.13 14.42 -4.61
N VAL A 57 -12.38 14.75 -3.35
CA VAL A 57 -11.57 15.71 -2.58
C VAL A 57 -10.12 15.22 -2.43
N PHE A 58 -9.91 13.94 -2.13
CA PHE A 58 -8.55 13.36 -2.05
C PHE A 58 -7.84 13.40 -3.41
N HIS A 59 -8.50 13.03 -4.50
CA HIS A 59 -7.92 13.11 -5.84
C HIS A 59 -7.49 14.53 -6.21
N ASP A 60 -8.36 15.53 -5.94
CA ASP A 60 -8.07 16.93 -6.19
C ASP A 60 -6.90 17.43 -5.31
N ALA A 61 -6.90 17.10 -4.01
CA ALA A 61 -5.82 17.48 -3.10
C ALA A 61 -4.47 16.86 -3.49
N VAL A 62 -4.46 15.61 -3.97
CA VAL A 62 -3.24 14.97 -4.49
C VAL A 62 -2.76 15.70 -5.75
N ASN A 63 -3.65 16.04 -6.67
CA ASN A 63 -3.30 16.79 -7.87
C ASN A 63 -2.72 18.16 -7.55
N ILE A 64 -3.35 18.89 -6.63
CA ILE A 64 -2.85 20.17 -6.11
C ILE A 64 -1.45 19.97 -5.53
N SER A 65 -1.28 19.02 -4.61
CA SER A 65 0.00 18.77 -3.92
C SER A 65 1.14 18.38 -4.88
N LEU A 66 0.82 17.74 -6.00
CA LEU A 66 1.80 17.34 -7.02
C LEU A 66 2.16 18.49 -7.97
N ASN A 67 1.22 19.42 -8.20
CA ASN A 67 1.36 20.49 -9.18
C ASN A 67 1.73 21.86 -8.57
N GLN A 68 1.72 22.00 -7.23
CA GLN A 68 2.13 23.25 -6.60
C GLN A 68 3.64 23.49 -6.80
N PRO A 69 4.04 24.57 -7.48
CA PRO A 69 5.40 25.09 -7.32
C PRO A 69 5.53 25.67 -5.91
N ASP A 70 6.73 25.62 -5.33
CA ASP A 70 7.06 26.09 -3.97
C ASP A 70 6.72 27.58 -3.68
N TYR A 71 6.05 28.31 -4.59
CA TYR A 71 5.93 29.76 -4.55
C TYR A 71 4.54 30.39 -4.75
N ASP A 72 3.48 29.66 -5.08
CA ASP A 72 2.14 30.27 -5.19
C ASP A 72 1.04 29.34 -4.67
N THR A 73 0.57 29.63 -3.46
CA THR A 73 -0.56 28.91 -2.84
C THR A 73 -1.86 29.65 -3.13
N ASP A 74 -2.50 29.33 -4.26
CA ASP A 74 -3.85 29.84 -4.56
C ASP A 74 -4.82 29.54 -3.41
N SER A 75 -5.67 30.49 -3.03
CA SER A 75 -6.60 30.33 -1.91
C SER A 75 -7.50 29.09 -2.02
N ALA A 76 -7.93 28.73 -3.24
CA ALA A 76 -8.73 27.53 -3.50
C ALA A 76 -7.95 26.22 -3.27
N SER A 77 -6.64 26.22 -3.53
CA SER A 77 -5.78 25.04 -3.33
C SER A 77 -5.64 24.67 -1.84
N ASN A 78 -5.64 25.69 -0.98
CA ASN A 78 -5.63 25.53 0.47
C ASN A 78 -6.94 24.92 0.99
N LEU A 79 -8.09 25.24 0.38
CA LEU A 79 -9.40 24.78 0.84
C LEU A 79 -9.61 23.27 0.64
N THR A 80 -9.15 22.70 -0.48
CA THR A 80 -9.22 21.24 -0.69
C THR A 80 -8.30 20.50 0.29
N LEU A 81 -7.09 21.01 0.53
CA LEU A 81 -6.17 20.42 1.49
C LEU A 81 -6.69 20.51 2.94
N GLU A 82 -7.30 21.64 3.30
CA GLU A 82 -8.00 21.82 4.58
C GLU A 82 -9.13 20.81 4.74
N ALA A 83 -9.93 20.58 3.70
CA ALA A 83 -10.98 19.57 3.72
C ALA A 83 -10.41 18.15 3.98
N VAL A 84 -9.30 17.78 3.36
CA VAL A 84 -8.62 16.49 3.63
C VAL A 84 -8.17 16.40 5.11
N ASN A 85 -7.61 17.48 5.66
CA ASN A 85 -7.21 17.55 7.06
C ASN A 85 -8.40 17.41 8.04
N MET A 86 -9.61 17.79 7.62
CA MET A 86 -10.84 17.55 8.40
C MET A 86 -11.32 16.09 8.30
N ILE A 87 -11.23 15.49 7.11
CA ILE A 87 -11.73 14.12 6.86
C ILE A 87 -10.94 13.09 7.68
N GLY A 88 -9.61 13.21 7.73
CA GLY A 88 -8.74 12.21 8.34
C GLY A 88 -9.08 11.88 9.80
N PRO A 89 -9.00 12.86 10.71
CA PRO A 89 -9.30 12.64 12.13
C PRO A 89 -10.73 12.12 12.36
N GLU A 90 -11.68 12.60 11.56
CA GLU A 90 -13.09 12.26 11.72
C GLU A 90 -13.38 10.81 11.30
N LEU A 91 -12.83 10.34 10.17
CA LEU A 91 -12.95 8.93 9.77
C LEU A 91 -12.23 8.00 10.75
N CYS A 92 -11.09 8.42 11.30
CA CYS A 92 -10.39 7.67 12.34
C CYS A 92 -11.20 7.58 13.65
N ALA A 93 -11.98 8.62 13.97
CA ALA A 93 -12.79 8.68 15.19
C ALA A 93 -14.14 7.94 15.11
N MET A 94 -14.56 7.48 13.93
CA MET A 94 -15.85 6.76 13.77
C MET A 94 -15.87 5.37 14.42
N GLY A 95 -14.70 4.80 14.71
CA GLY A 95 -14.55 3.56 15.47
C GLY A 95 -14.78 2.27 14.67
N GLU A 96 -14.83 1.15 15.40
CA GLU A 96 -14.81 -0.22 14.84
C GLU A 96 -16.01 -0.55 13.95
N THR A 97 -17.20 0.00 14.22
CA THR A 97 -18.42 -0.26 13.42
C THR A 97 -18.33 0.30 12.00
N TRP A 98 -17.48 1.29 11.78
CA TRP A 98 -17.26 1.91 10.47
C TRP A 98 -16.07 1.33 9.72
N ALA A 99 -15.16 0.65 10.42
CA ALA A 99 -13.94 0.09 9.84
C ALA A 99 -14.20 -0.84 8.63
N PRO A 100 -15.21 -1.74 8.63
CA PRO A 100 -15.53 -2.60 7.48
C PRO A 100 -15.92 -1.84 6.21
N PHE A 101 -16.26 -0.55 6.31
CA PHE A 101 -16.61 0.28 5.16
C PHE A 101 -15.47 1.22 4.79
N ILE A 102 -14.83 1.83 5.80
CA ILE A 102 -13.75 2.80 5.60
C ILE A 102 -12.49 2.11 5.06
N ALA A 103 -12.07 0.98 5.63
CA ALA A 103 -10.83 0.32 5.20
C ALA A 103 -10.86 -0.14 3.73
N PRO A 104 -11.90 -0.85 3.24
CA PRO A 104 -12.00 -1.20 1.82
C PRO A 104 -12.10 0.04 0.91
N TRP A 105 -12.81 1.09 1.34
CA TRP A 105 -12.89 2.35 0.59
C TRP A 105 -11.51 3.01 0.47
N CYS A 106 -10.76 3.14 1.57
CA CYS A 106 -9.41 3.71 1.53
C CYS A 106 -8.47 2.86 0.68
N THR A 107 -8.51 1.53 0.81
CA THR A 107 -7.71 0.61 0.00
C THR A 107 -7.98 0.83 -1.49
N LYS A 108 -9.25 0.88 -1.90
CA LYS A 108 -9.63 1.13 -3.29
C LYS A 108 -9.15 2.50 -3.77
N LEU A 109 -9.36 3.55 -2.97
CA LEU A 109 -8.93 4.91 -3.30
C LEU A 109 -7.40 5.01 -3.46
N ILE A 110 -6.63 4.37 -2.59
CA ILE A 110 -5.16 4.30 -2.72
C ILE A 110 -4.78 3.64 -4.05
N MET A 111 -5.44 2.53 -4.40
CA MET A 111 -5.17 1.83 -5.67
C MET A 111 -5.52 2.69 -6.87
N ASP A 112 -6.64 3.40 -6.83
CA ASP A 112 -7.08 4.29 -7.90
C ASP A 112 -6.08 5.45 -8.08
N ILE A 113 -5.68 6.12 -7.00
CA ILE A 113 -4.65 7.17 -7.01
C ILE A 113 -3.31 6.63 -7.53
N ALA A 114 -2.87 5.47 -7.03
CA ALA A 114 -1.61 4.88 -7.43
C ALA A 114 -1.60 4.51 -8.93
N THR A 115 -2.73 4.03 -9.45
CA THR A 115 -2.88 3.65 -10.86
C THR A 115 -2.93 4.88 -11.76
N ASP A 116 -3.71 5.90 -11.39
CA ASP A 116 -3.78 7.18 -12.11
C ASP A 116 -2.40 7.86 -12.17
N LYS A 117 -1.61 7.76 -11.10
CA LYS A 117 -0.30 8.39 -10.95
C LYS A 117 0.88 7.44 -11.20
N ALA A 118 0.66 6.30 -11.86
CA ALA A 118 1.68 5.27 -12.06
C ALA A 118 2.92 5.74 -12.85
N ASN A 119 2.81 6.84 -13.59
CA ASN A 119 3.92 7.45 -14.33
C ASN A 119 4.85 8.32 -13.46
N LEU A 120 4.46 8.61 -12.22
CA LEU A 120 5.25 9.42 -11.30
C LEU A 120 6.14 8.53 -10.41
N PRO A 121 7.31 9.04 -9.96
CA PRO A 121 8.09 8.34 -8.97
C PRO A 121 7.28 8.10 -7.69
N ASN A 122 7.29 6.85 -7.21
CA ASN A 122 6.57 6.47 -5.99
C ASN A 122 6.95 7.33 -4.78
N SER A 123 8.19 7.82 -4.71
CA SER A 123 8.67 8.71 -3.65
C SER A 123 7.93 10.05 -3.63
N THR A 124 7.59 10.61 -4.79
CA THR A 124 6.86 11.88 -4.88
C THR A 124 5.44 11.71 -4.34
N LEU A 125 4.74 10.66 -4.79
CA LEU A 125 3.35 10.41 -4.40
C LEU A 125 3.23 10.10 -2.90
N GLN A 126 4.12 9.27 -2.37
CA GLN A 126 4.15 8.88 -0.94
C GLN A 126 4.34 10.03 0.03
N ASN A 127 4.99 11.11 -0.41
CA ASN A 127 5.36 12.21 0.47
C ASN A 127 4.28 13.30 0.54
N THR A 128 3.29 13.27 -0.37
CA THR A 128 2.18 14.22 -0.35
C THR A 128 1.33 14.06 0.91
N GLU A 129 0.95 15.18 1.53
CA GLU A 129 0.13 15.20 2.75
C GLU A 129 -1.19 14.39 2.60
N PRO A 130 -1.97 14.54 1.51
CA PRO A 130 -3.22 13.80 1.36
C PRO A 130 -3.02 12.29 1.32
N VAL A 131 -1.95 11.81 0.68
CA VAL A 131 -1.64 10.37 0.62
C VAL A 131 -1.22 9.86 2.00
N ARG A 132 -0.46 10.64 2.77
CA ARG A 132 -0.09 10.26 4.14
C ARG A 132 -1.31 10.13 5.04
N ILE A 133 -2.20 11.10 5.02
CA ILE A 133 -3.47 11.05 5.76
C ILE A 133 -4.28 9.82 5.36
N LEU A 134 -4.41 9.55 4.05
CA LEU A 134 -5.15 8.38 3.56
C LEU A 134 -4.53 7.05 4.03
N LEU A 135 -3.20 6.95 4.02
CA LEU A 135 -2.49 5.78 4.54
C LEU A 135 -2.69 5.59 6.05
N ASP A 136 -2.72 6.68 6.81
CA ASP A 136 -2.93 6.63 8.26
C ASP A 136 -4.36 6.18 8.59
N ILE A 137 -5.38 6.72 7.90
CA ILE A 137 -6.77 6.25 8.01
C ILE A 137 -6.86 4.76 7.69
N THR A 138 -6.23 4.33 6.58
CA THR A 138 -6.21 2.93 6.15
C THR A 138 -5.61 2.04 7.23
N THR A 139 -4.42 2.40 7.72
CA THR A 139 -3.68 1.60 8.69
C THR A 139 -4.46 1.46 10.00
N GLN A 140 -5.06 2.55 10.49
CA GLN A 140 -5.87 2.52 11.71
C GLN A 140 -7.14 1.69 11.54
N ASN A 141 -7.88 1.87 10.44
CA ASN A 141 -9.12 1.11 10.23
C ASN A 141 -8.86 -0.37 9.99
N LEU A 142 -7.74 -0.75 9.35
CA LEU A 142 -7.33 -2.16 9.24
C LEU A 142 -7.10 -2.82 10.60
N MET A 143 -6.75 -2.08 11.65
CA MET A 143 -6.55 -2.66 12.99
C MET A 143 -7.87 -3.08 13.66
N PHE A 144 -8.98 -2.45 13.27
CA PHE A 144 -10.33 -2.76 13.76
C PHE A 144 -11.02 -3.89 12.99
N LEU A 145 -10.54 -4.25 11.80
CA LEU A 145 -11.12 -5.35 11.03
C LEU A 145 -10.80 -6.72 11.64
N ASN A 146 -11.68 -7.69 11.43
CA ASN A 146 -11.35 -9.09 11.70
C ASN A 146 -10.24 -9.60 10.75
N THR A 147 -9.64 -10.74 11.07
CA THR A 147 -8.48 -11.26 10.35
C THR A 147 -8.77 -11.51 8.86
N ASP A 148 -9.98 -11.96 8.52
CA ASP A 148 -10.37 -12.29 7.14
C ASP A 148 -10.62 -11.05 6.29
N GLU A 149 -11.33 -10.05 6.83
CA GLU A 149 -11.58 -8.77 6.16
C GLU A 149 -10.27 -7.99 5.95
N ARG A 150 -9.42 -7.99 6.96
CA ARG A 150 -8.08 -7.39 6.91
C ARG A 150 -7.22 -8.06 5.85
N ALA A 151 -7.24 -9.39 5.79
CA ALA A 151 -6.56 -10.15 4.76
C ALA A 151 -7.03 -9.76 3.36
N LYS A 152 -8.35 -9.69 3.13
CA LYS A 152 -8.91 -9.29 1.83
C LYS A 152 -8.45 -7.90 1.39
N CYS A 153 -8.39 -6.92 2.30
CA CYS A 153 -7.88 -5.58 1.97
C CYS A 153 -6.39 -5.62 1.61
N ILE A 154 -5.58 -6.38 2.34
CA ILE A 154 -4.15 -6.55 2.05
C ILE A 154 -3.93 -7.26 0.72
N ASP A 155 -4.68 -8.32 0.44
CA ASP A 155 -4.61 -9.06 -0.82
C ASP A 155 -5.02 -8.17 -2.00
N MET A 156 -6.01 -7.30 -1.82
CA MET A 156 -6.41 -6.29 -2.81
C MET A 156 -5.26 -5.31 -3.11
N MET A 157 -4.57 -4.80 -2.07
CA MET A 157 -3.41 -3.93 -2.25
C MET A 157 -2.22 -4.67 -2.88
N LEU A 158 -1.95 -5.90 -2.47
CA LEU A 158 -0.87 -6.70 -3.04
C LEU A 158 -1.13 -7.07 -4.52
N GLY A 159 -2.40 -7.18 -4.91
CA GLY A 159 -2.80 -7.40 -6.29
C GLY A 159 -2.56 -6.20 -7.22
N CYS A 160 -2.48 -4.98 -6.68
CA CYS A 160 -2.22 -3.78 -7.47
C CYS A 160 -0.72 -3.41 -7.47
N ARG A 161 -0.11 -3.51 -8.67
CA ARG A 161 1.33 -3.28 -8.86
C ARG A 161 1.74 -1.84 -8.53
N ALA A 162 0.86 -0.87 -8.77
CA ALA A 162 1.14 0.55 -8.57
C ALA A 162 1.15 0.95 -7.08
N CYS A 163 0.51 0.19 -6.19
CA CYS A 163 0.43 0.51 -4.76
C CYS A 163 1.39 -0.30 -3.89
N SER A 164 2.47 -0.86 -4.47
CA SER A 164 3.53 -1.56 -3.73
C SER A 164 4.10 -0.71 -2.57
N TRP A 165 4.19 0.60 -2.75
CA TRP A 165 4.61 1.52 -1.70
C TRP A 165 3.62 1.63 -0.53
N ALA A 166 2.31 1.58 -0.81
CA ALA A 166 1.28 1.66 0.21
C ALA A 166 1.26 0.40 1.07
N VAL A 167 1.44 -0.76 0.43
CA VAL A 167 1.66 -2.05 1.11
C VAL A 167 2.83 -1.96 2.09
N GLY A 168 3.85 -1.14 1.81
CA GLY A 168 5.03 -1.01 2.68
C GLY A 168 4.77 -0.25 3.95
N ARG A 169 3.88 0.74 3.86
CA ARG A 169 3.40 1.48 5.03
C ARG A 169 2.48 0.60 5.87
N VAL A 170 1.52 -0.09 5.25
CA VAL A 170 0.64 -1.03 5.95
C VAL A 170 1.42 -2.21 6.56
N GLY A 171 2.41 -2.73 5.83
CA GLY A 171 3.26 -3.84 6.26
C GLY A 171 4.16 -3.52 7.45
N ARG A 172 4.49 -2.24 7.68
CA ARG A 172 5.18 -1.83 8.92
C ARG A 172 4.27 -1.94 10.13
N ALA A 173 2.99 -1.64 9.98
CA ALA A 173 2.01 -1.78 11.05
C ALA A 173 1.56 -3.25 11.24
N GLN A 174 1.57 -4.06 10.18
CA GLN A 174 1.08 -5.44 10.19
C GLN A 174 2.04 -6.44 9.51
N PRO A 175 3.30 -6.56 9.98
CA PRO A 175 4.33 -7.36 9.31
C PRO A 175 3.99 -8.85 9.25
N ALA A 176 3.44 -9.42 10.32
CA ALA A 176 3.06 -10.82 10.39
C ALA A 176 1.94 -11.22 9.40
N LEU A 177 1.17 -10.23 8.91
CA LEU A 177 0.05 -10.48 8.00
C LEU A 177 0.46 -10.22 6.54
N VAL A 178 1.25 -9.16 6.30
CA VAL A 178 1.68 -8.74 4.97
C VAL A 178 2.85 -9.57 4.44
N ALA A 179 3.85 -9.90 5.27
CA ALA A 179 5.05 -10.59 4.80
C ALA A 179 4.75 -11.99 4.23
N PRO A 180 3.99 -12.88 4.90
CA PRO A 180 3.69 -14.20 4.36
C PRO A 180 2.87 -14.14 3.06
N ARG A 181 1.93 -13.20 2.95
CA ARG A 181 1.09 -13.02 1.75
C ARG A 181 1.87 -12.49 0.57
N ALA A 182 2.73 -11.49 0.79
CA ALA A 182 3.59 -10.95 -0.25
C ALA A 182 4.59 -12.00 -0.75
N LEU A 183 5.13 -12.84 0.15
CA LEU A 183 5.98 -13.98 -0.20
C LEU A 183 5.21 -15.01 -1.04
N ALA A 184 3.99 -15.39 -0.63
CA ALA A 184 3.15 -16.32 -1.38
C ALA A 184 2.86 -15.82 -2.80
N LEU A 185 2.50 -14.54 -2.95
CA LEU A 185 2.29 -13.93 -4.27
C LEU A 185 3.57 -13.85 -5.11
N GLY A 186 4.72 -13.63 -4.47
CA GLY A 186 6.02 -13.68 -5.12
C GLY A 186 6.39 -15.10 -5.59
N ALA A 187 6.13 -16.12 -4.78
CA ALA A 187 6.34 -17.52 -5.11
C ALA A 187 5.42 -17.97 -6.27
N ASP A 188 4.17 -17.50 -6.27
CA ASP A 188 3.21 -17.78 -7.34
C ASP A 188 3.59 -17.10 -8.66
N ALA A 189 4.04 -15.86 -8.61
CA ALA A 189 4.58 -15.16 -9.78
C ALA A 189 5.84 -15.82 -10.36
N ALA A 190 6.61 -16.53 -9.52
CA ALA A 190 7.82 -17.25 -9.92
C ALA A 190 7.56 -18.65 -10.49
N ARG A 191 6.30 -19.09 -10.63
CA ARG A 191 5.98 -20.37 -11.29
C ARG A 191 6.19 -20.28 -12.81
N PRO A 192 6.81 -21.28 -13.45
CA PRO A 192 7.13 -21.26 -14.88
C PRO A 192 5.91 -21.12 -15.81
N GLU A 193 4.72 -21.51 -15.36
CA GLU A 193 3.44 -21.32 -16.06
C GLU A 193 3.02 -19.83 -16.06
N ALA A 194 3.13 -19.16 -14.91
CA ALA A 194 2.88 -17.72 -14.77
C ALA A 194 3.94 -16.88 -15.50
N ILE A 195 5.20 -17.33 -15.53
CA ILE A 195 6.29 -16.67 -16.28
C ILE A 195 6.01 -16.68 -17.80
N LYS A 196 5.41 -17.75 -18.33
CA LYS A 196 5.03 -17.83 -19.76
C LYS A 196 3.88 -16.88 -20.12
N GLU A 197 2.98 -16.60 -19.19
CA GLU A 197 1.90 -15.60 -19.37
C GLU A 197 2.39 -14.17 -19.15
N ASP A 198 3.21 -13.92 -18.12
CA ASP A 198 3.77 -12.60 -17.80
C ASP A 198 4.83 -12.18 -18.83
N LEU A 199 5.42 -13.10 -19.61
CA LEU A 199 6.27 -12.81 -20.77
C LEU A 199 5.52 -12.16 -21.95
N LYS A 200 4.17 -12.21 -21.97
CA LYS A 200 3.36 -11.47 -22.95
C LYS A 200 2.99 -10.06 -22.50
N SER A 201 3.21 -9.72 -21.23
CA SER A 201 2.98 -8.36 -20.71
C SER A 201 4.30 -7.75 -20.27
N ASP A 202 4.70 -6.65 -20.90
CA ASP A 202 6.03 -6.02 -20.81
C ASP A 202 6.39 -5.40 -19.43
N LYS A 203 5.80 -5.87 -18.34
CA LYS A 203 5.96 -5.32 -17.00
C LYS A 203 6.16 -6.49 -16.04
N LYS A 204 7.39 -6.75 -15.59
CA LYS A 204 7.70 -7.76 -14.55
C LYS A 204 7.22 -7.27 -13.18
N ARG A 205 6.77 -8.19 -12.31
CA ARG A 205 6.40 -7.90 -10.92
C ARG A 205 7.64 -7.68 -10.04
N ASP A 206 7.87 -6.45 -9.57
CA ASP A 206 8.99 -6.07 -8.67
C ASP A 206 8.76 -6.42 -7.18
N VAL A 207 8.11 -7.55 -6.90
CA VAL A 207 7.72 -7.94 -5.52
C VAL A 207 8.95 -8.41 -4.70
N ILE A 208 9.92 -9.06 -5.36
CA ILE A 208 11.10 -9.63 -4.72
C ILE A 208 12.10 -8.56 -4.23
N PRO A 209 12.51 -7.57 -5.05
CA PRO A 209 13.40 -6.50 -4.59
C PRO A 209 12.77 -5.68 -3.46
N TYR A 210 11.46 -5.48 -3.53
CA TYR A 210 10.68 -4.76 -2.55
C TYR A 210 10.68 -5.44 -1.17
N LEU A 211 10.45 -6.76 -1.09
CA LEU A 211 10.48 -7.50 0.18
C LEU A 211 11.87 -7.52 0.81
N LEU A 212 12.92 -7.66 -0.01
CA LEU A 212 14.30 -7.62 0.44
C LEU A 212 14.71 -6.23 0.95
N ASN A 213 14.25 -5.17 0.30
CA ASN A 213 14.46 -3.79 0.75
C ASN A 213 13.66 -3.46 2.03
N LEU A 214 12.48 -4.07 2.22
CA LEU A 214 11.69 -3.91 3.44
C LEU A 214 12.38 -4.59 4.63
N ALA A 215 12.85 -5.82 4.42
CA ALA A 215 13.55 -6.62 5.43
C ALA A 215 14.95 -6.06 5.76
N SER A 216 15.65 -5.43 4.81
CA SER A 216 16.94 -4.77 5.10
C SER A 216 16.81 -3.52 5.99
N LYS A 217 15.61 -2.95 6.09
CA LYS A 217 15.32 -1.69 6.82
C LYS A 217 14.55 -1.86 8.12
N SER A 218 14.11 -3.08 8.47
CA SER A 218 13.35 -3.32 9.70
C SER A 218 13.61 -4.72 10.26
N ASP A 219 14.18 -4.79 11.46
CA ASP A 219 14.46 -6.05 12.16
C ASP A 219 13.18 -6.84 12.50
N ILE A 220 12.04 -6.17 12.63
CA ILE A 220 10.73 -6.81 12.89
C ILE A 220 10.21 -7.45 11.59
N VAL A 221 10.31 -6.74 10.46
CA VAL A 221 9.97 -7.30 9.13
C VAL A 221 10.92 -8.44 8.79
N LEU A 222 12.21 -8.27 9.07
CA LEU A 222 13.23 -9.30 8.92
C LEU A 222 12.81 -10.55 9.71
N LYS A 223 12.56 -10.42 11.02
CA LYS A 223 12.08 -11.52 11.86
C LYS A 223 10.80 -12.16 11.32
N ALA A 224 9.82 -11.38 10.87
CA ALA A 224 8.57 -11.91 10.30
C ALA A 224 8.77 -12.63 8.95
N LEU A 225 9.66 -12.12 8.10
CA LEU A 225 10.07 -12.75 6.84
C LEU A 225 10.82 -14.07 7.10
N ILE A 226 11.52 -14.13 8.24
CA ILE A 226 12.36 -15.23 8.66
C ILE A 226 11.60 -16.28 9.48
N GLN A 227 10.49 -15.91 10.11
CA GLN A 227 9.76 -16.75 11.07
C GLN A 227 9.22 -18.06 10.46
N ASP A 228 8.99 -18.09 9.15
CA ASP A 228 8.61 -19.29 8.39
C ASP A 228 9.65 -19.66 7.32
N ILE A 229 10.85 -19.07 7.32
CA ILE A 229 11.84 -19.23 6.25
C ILE A 229 12.31 -20.68 6.09
N GLU A 230 12.34 -21.48 7.17
CA GLU A 230 12.67 -22.91 7.07
C GLU A 230 11.66 -23.68 6.21
N LYS A 231 10.39 -23.23 6.15
CA LYS A 231 9.34 -23.84 5.32
C LYS A 231 9.32 -23.28 3.90
N THR A 232 9.75 -22.02 3.72
CA THR A 232 9.64 -21.30 2.45
C THR A 232 10.95 -21.32 1.63
N LEU A 233 12.09 -21.45 2.28
CA LEU A 233 13.42 -21.32 1.69
C LEU A 233 14.03 -22.71 1.45
N THR A 234 13.41 -23.49 0.57
CA THR A 234 13.95 -24.78 0.14
C THR A 234 15.15 -24.60 -0.81
N ASP A 235 15.94 -25.66 -1.01
CA ASP A 235 17.06 -25.67 -1.97
C ASP A 235 16.62 -25.15 -3.36
N ASP A 236 15.41 -25.54 -3.81
CA ASP A 236 14.84 -25.09 -5.09
C ASP A 236 14.57 -23.59 -5.14
N VAL A 237 14.11 -22.99 -4.03
CA VAL A 237 13.84 -21.55 -3.94
C VAL A 237 15.16 -20.79 -3.93
N MET A 238 16.18 -21.32 -3.26
CA MET A 238 17.53 -20.74 -3.22
C MET A 238 18.22 -20.74 -4.59
N ASP A 239 18.14 -21.84 -5.33
CA ASP A 239 18.67 -21.92 -6.70
C ASP A 239 18.02 -20.90 -7.62
N ARG A 240 16.71 -20.72 -7.48
CA ARG A 240 15.94 -19.73 -8.27
C ARG A 240 16.28 -18.29 -7.87
N LEU A 241 16.40 -18.00 -6.58
CA LEU A 241 16.80 -16.68 -6.09
C LEU A 241 18.19 -16.29 -6.61
N PHE A 242 19.14 -17.23 -6.62
CA PHE A 242 20.45 -17.02 -7.22
C PHE A 242 20.38 -16.74 -8.72
N SER A 243 19.57 -17.51 -9.46
CA SER A 243 19.39 -17.29 -10.90
C SER A 243 18.78 -15.91 -11.20
N LEU A 244 17.82 -15.46 -10.38
CA LEU A 244 17.18 -14.14 -10.52
C LEU A 244 18.13 -13.00 -10.16
N CYS A 245 18.89 -13.12 -9.07
CA CYS A 245 19.93 -12.17 -8.68
C CYS A 245 21.02 -12.05 -9.74
N ALA A 246 21.42 -13.17 -10.36
CA ALA A 246 22.39 -13.17 -11.46
C ALA A 246 21.82 -12.51 -12.72
N ALA A 247 20.55 -12.76 -13.06
CA ALA A 247 19.92 -12.23 -14.26
C ALA A 247 19.53 -10.74 -14.17
N HIS A 248 19.28 -10.22 -12.96
CA HIS A 248 18.73 -8.86 -12.77
C HIS A 248 19.69 -7.89 -12.05
N ARG A 249 20.97 -8.26 -11.90
CA ARG A 249 22.03 -7.45 -11.24
C ARG A 249 22.17 -6.02 -11.80
N HIS A 250 21.73 -5.80 -13.04
CA HIS A 250 21.85 -4.52 -13.76
C HIS A 250 20.54 -3.74 -13.87
N SER A 251 19.43 -4.24 -13.28
CA SER A 251 18.17 -3.52 -13.25
C SER A 251 18.14 -2.49 -12.12
N SER A 252 17.65 -1.28 -12.39
CA SER A 252 17.50 -0.21 -11.40
C SER A 252 16.57 -0.60 -10.23
N ALA A 253 15.71 -1.60 -10.40
CA ALA A 253 14.90 -2.17 -9.32
C ALA A 253 15.74 -2.87 -8.23
N TRP A 254 17.00 -3.22 -8.52
CA TRP A 254 17.92 -3.91 -7.62
C TRP A 254 19.03 -3.00 -7.04
N GLU A 255 19.00 -1.70 -7.35
CA GLU A 255 19.93 -0.72 -6.80
C GLU A 255 19.77 -0.65 -5.27
N GLY A 256 20.73 -1.23 -4.53
CA GLY A 256 20.72 -1.32 -3.06
C GLY A 256 20.37 -2.70 -2.47
N VAL A 257 19.95 -3.66 -3.30
CA VAL A 257 19.67 -5.05 -2.88
C VAL A 257 20.66 -6.00 -3.56
N GLY A 258 21.95 -5.79 -3.32
CA GLY A 258 22.98 -6.68 -3.88
C GLY A 258 22.89 -8.09 -3.27
N PRO A 259 23.62 -9.08 -3.83
CA PRO A 259 23.84 -10.39 -3.17
C PRO A 259 24.31 -10.24 -1.72
N ALA A 260 25.05 -9.16 -1.42
CA ALA A 260 25.46 -8.77 -0.08
C ALA A 260 24.27 -8.48 0.86
N SER A 261 23.19 -7.86 0.36
CA SER A 261 21.98 -7.58 1.13
C SER A 261 21.23 -8.88 1.47
N VAL A 262 21.17 -9.83 0.53
CA VAL A 262 20.58 -11.18 0.74
C VAL A 262 21.42 -12.00 1.73
N VAL A 263 22.75 -11.97 1.60
CA VAL A 263 23.66 -12.62 2.55
C VAL A 263 23.56 -11.98 3.93
N ALA A 264 23.50 -10.65 4.04
CA ALA A 264 23.29 -9.96 5.31
C ALA A 264 21.93 -10.31 5.96
N LEU A 265 20.89 -10.51 5.13
CA LEU A 265 19.55 -10.93 5.55
C LEU A 265 19.58 -12.34 6.16
N LEU A 266 20.23 -13.27 5.47
CA LEU A 266 20.31 -14.68 5.87
C LEU A 266 21.30 -14.93 7.02
N VAL A 267 22.35 -14.11 7.15
CA VAL A 267 23.26 -14.11 8.31
C VAL A 267 22.56 -13.62 9.59
N ARG A 268 21.62 -12.68 9.47
CA ARG A 268 20.82 -12.17 10.61
C ARG A 268 19.60 -13.03 10.94
N ALA A 269 19.27 -14.00 10.09
CA ALA A 269 18.08 -14.82 10.18
C ALA A 269 18.22 -15.97 11.19
N ASP A 270 19.15 -16.88 10.90
CA ASP A 270 19.40 -18.11 11.66
C ASP A 270 20.72 -18.75 11.17
N VAL A 271 21.42 -19.46 12.05
CA VAL A 271 22.55 -20.34 11.71
C VAL A 271 22.15 -21.36 10.65
N HIS A 272 20.91 -21.87 10.65
CA HIS A 272 20.47 -22.83 9.64
C HIS A 272 20.44 -22.24 8.22
N CYS A 273 19.90 -21.02 8.07
CA CYS A 273 19.88 -20.28 6.80
C CYS A 273 21.29 -19.95 6.30
N PHE A 274 22.19 -19.59 7.22
CA PHE A 274 23.60 -19.38 6.92
C PHE A 274 24.30 -20.68 6.46
N MET A 275 23.95 -21.82 7.05
CA MET A 275 24.46 -23.13 6.63
C MET A 275 23.93 -23.56 5.27
N MET A 276 22.68 -23.25 4.92
CA MET A 276 22.14 -23.47 3.57
C MET A 276 22.88 -22.63 2.52
N LEU A 277 23.16 -21.37 2.82
CA LEU A 277 24.02 -20.51 1.97
C LEU A 277 25.43 -21.09 1.80
N LEU A 278 26.07 -21.55 2.88
CA LEU A 278 27.40 -22.16 2.82
C LEU A 278 27.39 -23.44 1.98
N ARG A 279 26.37 -24.29 2.14
CA ARG A 279 26.20 -25.52 1.37
C ARG A 279 26.03 -25.24 -0.12
N GLN A 280 25.29 -24.18 -0.45
CA GLN A 280 25.09 -23.75 -1.82
C GLN A 280 26.32 -23.07 -2.44
N ALA A 281 27.05 -22.26 -1.65
CA ALA A 281 28.33 -21.69 -2.06
C ALA A 281 29.36 -22.81 -2.34
N GLN A 282 29.36 -23.88 -1.53
CA GLN A 282 30.19 -25.07 -1.78
C GLN A 282 29.79 -25.81 -3.06
N ARG A 283 28.48 -25.98 -3.34
CA ARG A 283 27.97 -26.56 -4.60
C ARG A 283 28.38 -25.76 -5.84
N ASN A 284 28.34 -24.43 -5.78
CA ASN A 284 28.81 -23.60 -6.87
C ASN A 284 30.32 -23.72 -7.08
N ASN A 285 31.10 -23.79 -6.00
CA ASN A 285 32.56 -23.91 -6.07
C ASN A 285 33.02 -25.28 -6.62
N THR A 286 32.27 -26.37 -6.36
CA THR A 286 32.51 -27.67 -7.01
C THR A 286 32.14 -27.68 -8.48
N SER A 287 31.11 -26.91 -8.90
CA SER A 287 30.76 -26.72 -10.30
C SER A 287 31.84 -25.98 -11.10
N TYR A 288 32.48 -24.96 -10.50
CA TYR A 288 33.62 -24.26 -11.11
C TYR A 288 34.89 -25.12 -11.20
N LYS A 289 35.14 -26.03 -10.25
CA LYS A 289 36.26 -26.99 -10.35
C LYS A 289 36.08 -27.99 -11.50
N ASN A 290 34.85 -28.39 -11.81
CA ASN A 290 34.56 -29.27 -12.95
C ASN A 290 34.71 -28.60 -14.32
N TRP A 291 34.73 -27.26 -14.38
CA TRP A 291 35.05 -26.50 -15.59
C TRP A 291 36.56 -26.27 -15.78
N SER A 292 37.37 -26.50 -14.75
CA SER A 292 38.84 -26.33 -14.82
C SER A 292 39.60 -27.61 -15.20
N MET A 293 38.89 -28.68 -15.56
CA MET A 293 39.46 -29.98 -16.00
C MET A 293 38.84 -30.47 -17.32
N LYS A 294 38.51 -29.55 -18.23
CA LYS A 294 38.30 -29.86 -19.65
C LYS A 294 39.06 -28.88 -20.53
#